data_AF-A0A2E6VCZ9-F1
#
_entry.id   AF-A0A2E6VCZ9-F1
#
_cell.length_a   1.000
_cell.length_b   1.000
_cell.length_c   1.000
_cell.angle_alpha   90.00
_cell.angle_beta   90.00
_cell.angle_gamma   90.00
#
_symmetry.space_group_name_H-M   'P 1'
#
loop_
_entity.id
_entity.type
_entity.pdbx_description
1 polymer ?
#
loop_
_entity_poly.entity_id
_entity_poly.type
_entity_poly.pdbx_seq_one_letter_code
_entity_poly.pdbx_strand_id
1 'polypeptide(L)'
;MTSIKTKTIKKQILLRMACVAFVLLSSTAHAQNTNPEPIPQRDGFIFEFVVGGGIISIEDSEGIQTFDKSQGTFVFPDLKFGYMLNEKLAITVAMPGNIYEFQDNDRNFGGFIPSVQYWVKDRWWIHGGIGLAIDSPALYDIKDNVNDDWNFGCAVMASTGYEIYKKKNFALNVQSKLVLGRTSLDGDAHRDAVIFNVGLGFSWL
;
A
#
# COMPACT_ATOMS: atom_id res chain seq x y z
N MET A 1 32.75 -5.40 -33.24
CA MET A 1 31.51 -5.10 -32.50
C MET A 1 31.20 -6.24 -31.52
N THR A 2 31.71 -6.19 -30.28
CA THR A 2 31.45 -7.27 -29.28
C THR A 2 31.69 -6.83 -27.82
N SER A 3 31.57 -5.54 -27.49
CA SER A 3 31.90 -5.02 -26.15
C SER A 3 30.69 -4.64 -25.27
N ILE A 4 29.48 -4.58 -25.85
CA ILE A 4 28.29 -4.05 -25.14
C ILE A 4 27.58 -5.12 -24.30
N LYS A 5 27.41 -6.36 -24.79
CA LYS A 5 26.66 -7.43 -24.09
C LYS A 5 27.29 -7.86 -22.76
N THR A 6 28.62 -7.89 -22.68
CA THR A 6 29.35 -8.40 -21.50
C THR A 6 29.26 -7.46 -20.29
N LYS A 7 29.14 -6.15 -20.51
CA LYS A 7 28.96 -5.16 -19.43
C LYS A 7 27.60 -5.30 -18.74
N THR A 8 26.55 -5.62 -19.49
CA THR A 8 25.18 -5.77 -18.96
C THR A 8 25.02 -7.00 -18.07
N ILE A 9 25.63 -8.13 -18.46
CA ILE A 9 25.60 -9.38 -17.68
C ILE A 9 26.33 -9.21 -16.35
N LYS A 10 27.49 -8.55 -16.34
CA LYS A 10 28.24 -8.26 -15.09
C LYS A 10 27.43 -7.38 -14.12
N LYS A 11 26.70 -6.38 -14.63
CA LYS A 11 25.81 -5.54 -13.81
C LYS A 11 24.63 -6.33 -13.23
N GLN A 12 24.01 -7.22 -14.02
CA GLN A 12 22.92 -8.08 -13.53
C GLN A 12 23.39 -9.05 -12.43
N ILE A 13 24.58 -9.65 -12.59
CA ILE A 13 25.15 -10.54 -11.58
C ILE A 13 25.47 -9.77 -10.30
N LEU A 14 26.07 -8.58 -10.42
CA LEU A 14 26.36 -7.70 -9.27
C LEU A 14 25.07 -7.32 -8.51
N LEU A 15 24.01 -6.96 -9.24
CA LEU A 15 22.71 -6.62 -8.65
C LEU A 15 22.09 -7.82 -7.93
N ARG A 16 22.14 -9.02 -8.53
CA ARG A 16 21.64 -10.25 -7.89
C ARG A 16 22.43 -10.60 -6.63
N MET A 17 23.76 -10.48 -6.65
CA MET A 17 24.57 -10.70 -5.45
C MET A 17 24.30 -9.66 -4.36
N ALA A 18 24.06 -8.39 -4.73
CA ALA A 18 23.67 -7.36 -3.78
C ALA A 18 22.32 -7.67 -3.11
N CYS A 19 21.33 -8.13 -3.87
CA CYS A 19 20.05 -8.58 -3.32
C CYS A 19 20.21 -9.79 -2.38
N VAL A 20 21.02 -10.79 -2.77
CA VAL A 20 21.28 -11.97 -1.92
C VAL A 20 22.02 -11.58 -0.63
N ALA A 21 23.00 -10.69 -0.72
CA ALA A 21 23.69 -10.15 0.46
C ALA A 21 22.74 -9.38 1.38
N PHE A 22 21.81 -8.60 0.82
CA PHE A 22 20.81 -7.86 1.59
C PHE A 22 19.85 -8.81 2.34
N VAL A 23 19.42 -9.89 1.68
CA VAL A 23 18.61 -10.94 2.30
C VAL A 23 19.37 -11.63 3.44
N LEU A 24 20.64 -11.99 3.23
CA LEU A 24 21.46 -12.63 4.27
C LEU A 24 21.72 -11.71 5.48
N LEU A 25 21.98 -10.42 5.26
CA LEU A 25 22.19 -9.45 6.35
C LEU A 25 20.93 -9.23 7.20
N SER A 26 19.74 -9.30 6.59
CA SER A 26 18.47 -9.19 7.33
C SER A 26 18.24 -10.35 8.31
N SER A 27 18.78 -11.53 8.02
CA SER A 27 18.62 -12.71 8.90
C SER A 27 19.50 -12.66 10.16
N THR A 28 20.66 -12.00 10.11
CA THR A 28 21.58 -11.90 11.27
C THR A 28 21.18 -10.84 12.29
N ALA A 29 20.43 -9.82 11.89
CA ALA A 29 20.00 -8.73 12.78
C ALA A 29 18.96 -9.19 13.83
N HIS A 30 18.21 -10.27 13.55
CA HIS A 30 17.21 -10.82 14.47
C HIS A 30 17.77 -11.67 15.62
N ALA A 31 19.04 -12.08 15.56
CA ALA A 31 19.64 -12.99 16.55
C ALA A 31 20.29 -12.28 17.76
N GLN A 32 20.48 -10.96 17.72
CA GLN A 32 21.32 -10.24 18.70
C GLN A 32 20.55 -9.52 19.82
N ASN A 33 19.22 -9.59 19.89
CA ASN A 33 18.46 -8.92 20.95
C ASN A 33 18.06 -9.91 22.05
N THR A 34 18.89 -10.00 23.10
CA THR A 34 18.75 -10.91 24.25
C THR A 34 17.88 -10.37 25.38
N ASN A 35 17.34 -9.15 25.26
CA ASN A 35 16.36 -8.63 26.22
C ASN A 35 14.95 -8.91 25.69
N PRO A 36 14.09 -9.65 26.42
CA PRO A 36 12.68 -9.70 26.09
C PRO A 36 12.13 -8.29 26.30
N GLU A 37 11.86 -7.59 25.20
CA GLU A 37 11.09 -6.36 25.29
C GLU A 37 9.71 -6.70 25.86
N PRO A 38 9.19 -5.89 26.80
CA PRO A 38 7.86 -6.14 27.36
C PRO A 38 6.85 -6.23 26.22
N ILE A 39 5.95 -7.22 26.31
CA ILE A 39 4.86 -7.41 25.35
C ILE A 39 4.15 -6.07 25.20
N PRO A 40 4.07 -5.51 23.97
CA PRO A 40 3.50 -4.19 23.83
C PRO A 40 2.01 -4.22 24.15
N GLN A 41 1.61 -3.58 25.25
CA GLN A 41 0.20 -3.38 25.57
C GLN A 41 -0.44 -2.54 24.46
N ARG A 42 -1.61 -2.97 23.99
CA ARG A 42 -2.38 -2.32 22.92
C ARG A 42 -3.82 -2.18 23.40
N ASP A 43 -4.28 -0.95 23.51
CA ASP A 43 -5.64 -0.66 23.94
C ASP A 43 -6.07 0.69 23.35
N GLY A 44 -7.38 0.88 23.14
CA GLY A 44 -7.95 2.13 22.66
C GLY A 44 -7.90 2.30 21.14
N PHE A 45 -7.87 3.57 20.71
CA PHE A 45 -7.99 3.96 19.31
C PHE A 45 -6.69 3.82 18.54
N ILE A 46 -6.80 3.45 17.27
CA ILE A 46 -5.71 3.44 16.28
C ILE A 46 -5.90 4.64 15.36
N PHE A 47 -4.83 5.41 15.17
CA PHE A 47 -4.70 6.41 14.12
C PHE A 47 -3.39 6.16 13.39
N GLU A 48 -3.43 5.96 12.08
CA GLU A 48 -2.22 5.75 11.29
C GLU A 48 -2.28 6.52 9.99
N PHE A 49 -1.14 7.10 9.63
CA PHE A 49 -0.89 7.64 8.30
C PHE A 49 0.32 6.93 7.69
N VAL A 50 0.29 6.78 6.38
CA VAL A 50 1.29 6.04 5.63
C VAL A 50 1.77 6.90 4.47
N VAL A 51 3.09 6.90 4.27
CA VAL A 51 3.72 7.50 3.09
C VAL A 51 4.60 6.47 2.43
N GLY A 52 4.64 6.47 1.11
CA GLY A 52 5.39 5.45 0.38
C GLY A 52 5.23 5.56 -1.13
N GLY A 53 5.69 4.51 -1.79
CA GLY A 53 5.53 4.34 -3.22
C GLY A 53 4.81 3.03 -3.52
N GLY A 54 4.26 2.94 -4.71
CA GLY A 54 3.63 1.72 -5.17
C GLY A 54 3.68 1.58 -6.67
N ILE A 55 2.99 0.55 -7.14
CA ILE A 55 2.66 0.35 -8.54
C ILE A 55 1.16 0.17 -8.68
N ILE A 56 0.62 0.67 -9.79
CA ILE A 56 -0.78 0.52 -10.17
C ILE A 56 -0.86 -0.04 -11.59
N SER A 57 -1.83 -0.92 -11.80
CA SER A 57 -2.25 -1.40 -13.12
C SER A 57 -3.74 -1.17 -13.24
N ILE A 58 -4.18 -0.57 -14.35
CA ILE A 58 -5.58 -0.29 -14.63
C ILE A 58 -5.98 -0.98 -15.94
N GLU A 59 -7.19 -1.52 -15.97
CA GLU A 59 -7.81 -2.12 -17.14
C GLU A 59 -9.28 -1.70 -17.22
N ASP A 60 -9.64 -1.03 -18.33
CA ASP A 60 -11.01 -0.68 -18.64
C ASP A 60 -11.67 -1.77 -19.49
N SER A 61 -12.91 -2.13 -19.17
CA SER A 61 -13.65 -3.21 -19.85
C SER A 61 -13.87 -2.99 -21.34
N GLU A 62 -13.93 -1.72 -21.77
CA GLU A 62 -14.07 -1.36 -23.18
C GLU A 62 -12.71 -1.23 -23.89
N GLY A 63 -11.61 -1.52 -23.19
CA GLY A 63 -10.25 -1.42 -23.74
C GLY A 63 -9.80 0.01 -24.04
N ILE A 64 -10.56 1.02 -23.62
CA ILE A 64 -10.28 2.43 -23.89
C ILE A 64 -8.99 2.84 -23.17
N GLN A 65 -8.79 2.40 -21.92
CA GLN A 65 -7.56 2.67 -21.16
C GLN A 65 -7.11 1.46 -20.35
N THR A 66 -6.18 0.72 -20.94
CA THR A 66 -5.51 -0.40 -20.29
C THR A 66 -4.02 -0.10 -20.20
N PHE A 67 -3.45 -0.24 -19.01
CA PHE A 67 -2.02 -0.11 -18.83
C PHE A 67 -1.33 -1.38 -19.32
N ASP A 68 -0.74 -1.33 -20.52
CA ASP A 68 0.14 -2.39 -21.03
C ASP A 68 1.32 -2.68 -20.09
N LYS A 69 1.68 -1.68 -19.27
CA LYS A 69 2.70 -1.78 -18.23
C LYS A 69 2.28 -1.00 -17.00
N SER A 70 2.43 -1.61 -15.83
CA SER A 70 2.16 -0.96 -14.53
C SER A 70 2.92 0.36 -14.37
N GLN A 71 2.25 1.36 -13.81
CA GLN A 71 2.79 2.68 -13.53
C GLN A 71 3.22 2.80 -12.06
N GLY A 72 4.20 3.66 -11.78
CA GLY A 72 4.53 4.02 -10.40
C GLY A 72 3.47 4.95 -9.81
N THR A 73 3.15 4.77 -8.53
CA THR A 73 2.23 5.64 -7.78
C THR A 73 2.89 6.21 -6.53
N PHE A 74 2.47 7.40 -6.14
CA PHE A 74 2.74 7.95 -4.82
C PHE A 74 1.58 7.61 -3.87
N VAL A 75 1.90 7.04 -2.70
CA VAL A 75 0.90 6.64 -1.72
C VAL A 75 0.50 7.85 -0.88
N PHE A 76 -0.60 8.51 -1.28
CA PHE A 76 -1.17 9.62 -0.53
C PHE A 76 -2.60 9.97 -1.02
N PRO A 77 -3.56 10.23 -0.11
CA PRO A 77 -3.50 9.98 1.33
C PRO A 77 -3.70 8.48 1.62
N ASP A 78 -2.93 7.90 2.55
CA ASP A 78 -3.20 6.56 3.08
C ASP A 78 -3.35 6.63 4.60
N LEU A 79 -4.60 6.48 5.04
CA LEU A 79 -5.02 6.65 6.42
C LEU A 79 -5.69 5.39 6.96
N LYS A 80 -5.53 5.13 8.26
CA LYS A 80 -6.23 4.05 8.97
C LYS A 80 -6.68 4.53 10.34
N PHE A 81 -7.95 4.30 10.62
CA PHE A 81 -8.59 4.62 11.89
C PHE A 81 -9.16 3.35 12.47
N GLY A 82 -9.11 3.15 13.78
CA GLY A 82 -9.66 1.93 14.38
C GLY A 82 -9.73 1.93 15.89
N TYR A 83 -10.10 0.79 16.44
CA TYR A 83 -10.19 0.55 17.88
C TYR A 83 -9.79 -0.89 18.19
N MET A 84 -8.96 -1.08 19.23
CA MET A 84 -8.57 -2.40 19.72
C MET A 84 -9.76 -3.07 20.41
N LEU A 85 -10.15 -4.25 19.94
CA LEU A 85 -11.12 -5.10 20.63
C LEU A 85 -10.46 -5.93 21.74
N ASN A 86 -9.17 -6.22 21.60
CA ASN A 86 -8.30 -6.85 22.59
C ASN A 86 -6.84 -6.58 22.21
N GLU A 87 -5.87 -7.12 22.95
CA GLU A 87 -4.43 -6.87 22.74
C GLU A 87 -3.90 -7.26 21.34
N LYS A 88 -4.64 -8.08 20.57
CA LYS A 88 -4.22 -8.60 19.26
C LYS A 88 -5.17 -8.30 18.11
N LEU A 89 -6.39 -7.81 18.36
CA LEU A 89 -7.41 -7.63 17.33
C LEU A 89 -7.95 -6.21 17.38
N ALA A 90 -8.04 -5.58 16.21
CA ALA A 90 -8.69 -4.29 16.03
C ALA A 90 -9.70 -4.33 14.89
N ILE A 91 -10.76 -3.56 15.05
CA ILE A 91 -11.63 -3.14 13.95
C ILE A 91 -11.14 -1.80 13.44
N THR A 92 -11.14 -1.63 12.12
CA THR A 92 -10.55 -0.46 11.47
C THR A 92 -11.35 -0.04 10.25
N VAL A 93 -11.13 1.19 9.81
CA VAL A 93 -11.46 1.69 8.49
C VAL A 93 -10.16 2.16 7.86
N ALA A 94 -9.87 1.66 6.67
CA ALA A 94 -8.71 2.08 5.89
C ALA A 94 -9.15 2.91 4.70
N MET A 95 -8.41 3.97 4.44
CA MET A 95 -8.61 4.88 3.33
C MET A 95 -7.30 4.95 2.54
N PRO A 96 -6.98 3.92 1.73
CA PRO A 96 -5.82 3.98 0.84
C PRO A 96 -6.09 5.00 -0.27
N GLY A 97 -5.03 5.66 -0.72
CA GLY A 97 -5.04 6.63 -1.81
C GLY A 97 -3.72 6.56 -2.56
N ASN A 98 -3.81 6.62 -3.88
CA ASN A 98 -2.70 6.38 -4.81
C ASN A 98 -2.83 7.36 -5.95
N ILE A 99 -1.85 8.25 -6.05
CA ILE A 99 -1.78 9.24 -7.11
C ILE A 99 -1.06 8.62 -8.30
N TYR A 100 -1.71 8.62 -9.46
CA TYR A 100 -1.19 8.13 -10.72
C TYR A 100 -1.56 9.09 -11.86
N GLU A 101 -0.76 9.11 -12.91
CA GLU A 101 -0.99 9.97 -14.08
C GLU A 101 -1.91 9.24 -15.07
N PHE A 102 -2.90 9.95 -15.59
CA PHE A 102 -3.92 9.48 -16.52
C PHE A 102 -4.18 10.58 -17.56
N GLN A 103 -3.87 10.31 -18.83
CA GLN A 103 -4.06 11.26 -19.94
C GLN A 103 -3.51 12.67 -19.63
N ASP A 104 -2.26 12.76 -19.19
CA ASP A 104 -1.58 14.01 -18.79
C ASP A 104 -2.20 14.74 -17.58
N ASN A 105 -3.11 14.11 -16.83
CA ASN A 105 -3.68 14.64 -15.58
C ASN A 105 -3.43 13.68 -14.42
N ASP A 106 -3.36 14.21 -13.20
CA ASP A 106 -3.23 13.37 -12.01
C ASP A 106 -4.61 12.86 -11.55
N ARG A 107 -4.72 11.54 -11.35
CA ARG A 107 -5.89 10.87 -10.76
C ARG A 107 -5.50 10.19 -9.45
N ASN A 108 -6.52 9.89 -8.65
CA ASN A 108 -6.39 9.17 -7.39
C ASN A 108 -7.27 7.93 -7.39
N PHE A 109 -6.65 6.75 -7.22
CA PHE A 109 -7.39 5.53 -6.93
C PHE A 109 -7.25 5.18 -5.45
N GLY A 110 -8.39 5.16 -4.77
CA GLY A 110 -8.45 4.91 -3.34
C GLY A 110 -9.68 4.12 -2.92
N GLY A 111 -10.02 4.24 -1.64
CA GLY A 111 -11.21 3.58 -1.12
C GLY A 111 -11.58 3.98 0.29
N PHE A 112 -12.73 3.47 0.72
CA PHE A 112 -13.17 3.50 2.11
C PHE A 112 -13.50 2.06 2.51
N ILE A 113 -12.60 1.45 3.28
CA ILE A 113 -12.55 -0.01 3.44
C ILE A 113 -12.64 -0.38 4.93
N PRO A 114 -13.85 -0.68 5.45
CA PRO A 114 -14.01 -1.36 6.73
C PRO A 114 -13.21 -2.66 6.76
N SER A 115 -12.46 -2.86 7.84
CA SER A 115 -11.38 -3.85 7.86
C SER A 115 -11.09 -4.35 9.28
N VAL A 116 -10.39 -5.48 9.38
CA VAL A 116 -9.89 -6.03 10.63
C VAL A 116 -8.36 -6.11 10.59
N GLN A 117 -7.71 -5.78 11.72
CA GLN A 117 -6.26 -5.94 11.89
C GLN A 117 -5.98 -6.94 13.01
N TYR A 118 -5.08 -7.88 12.77
CA TYR A 118 -4.66 -8.88 13.74
C TYR A 118 -3.14 -8.92 13.90
N TRP A 119 -2.65 -8.84 15.14
CA TRP A 119 -1.24 -9.01 15.47
C TRP A 119 -0.91 -10.49 15.63
N VAL A 120 -0.29 -11.06 14.58
CA VAL A 120 0.18 -12.45 14.54
C VAL A 120 1.35 -12.66 15.51
N LYS A 121 2.19 -11.64 15.69
CA LYS A 121 3.25 -11.58 16.70
C LYS A 121 3.29 -10.19 17.34
N ASP A 122 4.09 -10.05 18.39
CA ASP A 122 4.23 -8.81 19.17
C ASP A 122 4.58 -7.57 18.35
N ARG A 123 5.09 -7.68 17.13
CA ARG A 123 5.39 -6.55 16.24
C ARG A 123 4.89 -6.75 14.81
N TRP A 124 4.28 -7.89 14.51
CA TRP A 124 3.84 -8.23 13.16
C TRP A 124 2.32 -8.34 13.12
N TRP A 125 1.70 -7.56 12.24
CA TRP A 125 0.26 -7.58 12.02
C TRP A 125 -0.08 -7.87 10.57
N ILE A 126 -1.26 -8.46 10.38
CA ILE A 126 -1.95 -8.61 9.11
C ILE A 126 -3.26 -7.85 9.17
N HIS A 127 -3.73 -7.36 8.04
CA HIS A 127 -4.91 -6.50 7.97
C HIS A 127 -5.62 -6.69 6.64
N GLY A 128 -6.95 -6.62 6.64
CA GLY A 128 -7.71 -6.76 5.41
C GLY A 128 -9.17 -6.40 5.57
N GLY A 129 -9.82 -6.15 4.44
CA GLY A 129 -11.20 -5.71 4.40
C GLY A 129 -11.78 -5.64 3.00
N ILE A 130 -13.07 -5.34 2.96
CA ILE A 130 -13.86 -5.17 1.74
C ILE A 130 -14.71 -3.90 1.91
N GLY A 131 -14.79 -3.09 0.87
CA GLY A 131 -15.48 -1.81 0.95
C GLY A 131 -15.61 -1.10 -0.39
N LEU A 132 -15.66 0.23 -0.32
CA LEU A 132 -15.87 1.10 -1.46
C LEU A 132 -14.55 1.35 -2.19
N ALA A 133 -14.52 1.11 -3.50
CA ALA A 133 -13.50 1.65 -4.40
C ALA A 133 -13.89 3.06 -4.85
N ILE A 134 -12.91 3.94 -4.94
CA ILE A 134 -13.10 5.33 -5.38
C ILE A 134 -12.00 5.63 -6.39
N ASP A 135 -12.37 5.91 -7.64
CA ASP A 135 -11.47 6.48 -8.65
C ASP A 135 -11.93 7.91 -8.91
N SER A 136 -11.14 8.86 -8.44
CA SER A 136 -11.44 10.29 -8.48
C SER A 136 -10.31 11.05 -9.16
N PRO A 137 -10.56 12.30 -9.56
CA PRO A 137 -9.48 13.23 -9.90
C PRO A 137 -8.56 13.44 -8.68
N ALA A 138 -7.29 13.76 -8.91
CA ALA A 138 -6.44 14.23 -7.83
C ALA A 138 -6.98 15.58 -7.33
N LEU A 139 -7.13 15.73 -6.01
CA LEU A 139 -7.80 16.89 -5.42
C LEU A 139 -7.15 18.26 -5.76
N TYR A 140 -5.89 18.25 -6.24
CA TYR A 140 -5.14 19.44 -6.61
C TYR A 140 -5.08 19.71 -8.13
N ASP A 141 -5.61 18.82 -8.97
CA ASP A 141 -5.63 18.92 -10.45
C ASP A 141 -7.06 18.76 -11.02
N ILE A 142 -8.06 19.22 -10.26
CA ILE A 142 -9.45 19.22 -10.73
C ILE A 142 -9.62 20.37 -11.72
N LYS A 143 -10.04 20.04 -12.94
CA LYS A 143 -10.43 20.97 -13.99
C LYS A 143 -11.85 20.64 -14.46
N ASP A 144 -12.77 21.58 -14.26
CA ASP A 144 -14.19 21.43 -14.62
C ASP A 144 -14.37 21.03 -16.09
N ASN A 145 -15.21 20.03 -16.37
CA ASN A 145 -15.47 19.46 -17.70
C ASN A 145 -14.23 18.88 -18.43
N VAL A 146 -13.15 18.58 -17.70
CA VAL A 146 -11.92 17.98 -18.29
C VAL A 146 -11.57 16.66 -17.62
N ASN A 147 -11.60 16.61 -16.28
CA ASN A 147 -11.27 15.42 -15.50
C ASN A 147 -11.93 15.50 -14.12
N ASP A 148 -13.25 15.70 -14.08
CA ASP A 148 -14.05 15.84 -12.86
C ASP A 148 -14.90 14.59 -12.52
N ASP A 149 -14.69 13.48 -13.23
CA ASP A 149 -15.46 12.25 -13.05
C ASP A 149 -15.06 11.46 -11.80
N TRP A 150 -16.07 11.17 -10.97
CA TRP A 150 -15.96 10.32 -9.79
C TRP A 150 -16.60 8.97 -10.05
N ASN A 151 -15.78 7.93 -10.00
CA ASN A 151 -16.22 6.56 -10.20
C ASN A 151 -16.17 5.79 -8.89
N PHE A 152 -17.21 5.00 -8.63
CA PHE A 152 -17.36 4.25 -7.39
C PHE A 152 -17.56 2.77 -7.68
N GLY A 153 -17.20 1.92 -6.74
CA GLY A 153 -17.50 0.50 -6.82
C GLY A 153 -16.98 -0.29 -5.63
N CYS A 154 -16.45 -1.49 -5.84
CA CYS A 154 -16.04 -2.38 -4.76
C CYS A 154 -14.52 -2.56 -4.73
N ALA A 155 -13.93 -2.53 -3.54
CA ALA A 155 -12.53 -2.83 -3.30
C ALA A 155 -12.37 -3.92 -2.26
N VAL A 156 -11.38 -4.79 -2.47
CA VAL A 156 -10.82 -5.68 -1.45
C VAL A 156 -9.37 -5.30 -1.18
N MET A 157 -8.96 -5.42 0.07
CA MET A 157 -7.63 -5.05 0.52
C MET A 157 -7.06 -6.13 1.41
N ALA A 158 -5.76 -6.40 1.23
CA ALA A 158 -4.94 -7.15 2.15
C ALA A 158 -3.63 -6.41 2.41
N SER A 159 -3.17 -6.36 3.64
CA SER A 159 -1.91 -5.74 4.02
C SER A 159 -1.24 -6.45 5.18
N THR A 160 0.05 -6.20 5.32
CA THR A 160 0.87 -6.71 6.41
C THR A 160 1.89 -5.65 6.77
N GLY A 161 2.24 -5.57 8.05
CA GLY A 161 3.25 -4.63 8.51
C GLY A 161 4.00 -5.11 9.73
N TYR A 162 5.21 -4.58 9.86
CA TYR A 162 6.12 -4.88 10.96
C TYR A 162 6.50 -3.59 11.68
N GLU A 163 6.19 -3.53 12.98
CA GLU A 163 6.56 -2.45 13.88
C GLU A 163 8.08 -2.49 14.13
N ILE A 164 8.83 -1.67 13.38
CA ILE A 164 10.28 -1.55 13.55
C ILE A 164 10.64 -0.78 14.83
N TYR A 165 9.74 0.07 15.31
CA TYR A 165 9.88 0.83 16.53
C TYR A 165 8.54 0.94 17.24
N LYS A 166 8.53 0.74 18.56
CA LYS A 166 7.36 0.98 19.39
C LYS A 166 7.78 1.58 20.73
N LYS A 167 7.09 2.65 21.15
CA LYS A 167 7.29 3.29 22.46
C LYS A 167 5.98 3.88 22.96
N LYS A 168 5.51 3.39 24.10
CA LYS A 168 4.17 3.74 24.64
C LYS A 168 3.13 3.54 23.53
N ASN A 169 2.37 4.60 23.23
CA ASN A 169 1.30 4.59 22.26
C ASN A 169 1.76 4.87 20.82
N PHE A 170 3.06 4.88 20.55
CA PHE A 170 3.59 5.22 19.22
C PHE A 170 4.27 4.01 18.60
N ALA A 171 3.99 3.76 17.33
CA ALA A 171 4.69 2.76 16.53
C ALA A 171 5.09 3.34 15.17
N LEU A 172 6.30 3.00 14.73
CA LEU A 172 6.72 3.13 13.34
C LEU A 172 6.74 1.74 12.73
N ASN A 173 6.16 1.61 11.55
CA ASN A 173 6.08 0.33 10.87
C ASN A 173 6.53 0.44 9.40
N VAL A 174 7.05 -0.67 8.90
CA VAL A 174 7.19 -0.89 7.45
C VAL A 174 6.05 -1.80 7.05
N GLN A 175 5.31 -1.41 6.01
CA GLN A 175 4.12 -2.15 5.59
C GLN A 175 4.01 -2.26 4.07
N SER A 176 3.34 -3.33 3.65
CA SER A 176 2.95 -3.56 2.27
C SER A 176 1.44 -3.77 2.17
N LYS A 177 0.83 -3.24 1.11
CA LYS A 177 -0.62 -3.28 0.91
C LYS A 177 -0.94 -3.63 -0.54
N LEU A 178 -1.85 -4.58 -0.72
CA LEU A 178 -2.47 -4.95 -1.99
C LEU A 178 -3.92 -4.48 -1.96
N VAL A 179 -4.34 -3.72 -2.97
CA VAL A 179 -5.73 -3.33 -3.19
C VAL A 179 -6.15 -3.81 -4.58
N LEU A 180 -7.28 -4.50 -4.63
CA LEU A 180 -7.97 -4.83 -5.87
C LEU A 180 -9.29 -4.07 -5.86
N GLY A 181 -9.52 -3.22 -6.85
CA GLY A 181 -10.71 -2.39 -6.93
C GLY A 181 -11.37 -2.50 -8.29
N ARG A 182 -12.70 -2.43 -8.31
CA ARG A 182 -13.51 -2.21 -9.50
C ARG A 182 -14.35 -0.97 -9.29
N THR A 183 -14.34 -0.03 -10.22
CA THR A 183 -15.28 1.10 -10.26
C THR A 183 -16.15 1.03 -11.50
N SER A 184 -17.40 1.46 -11.38
CA SER A 184 -18.30 1.60 -12.52
C SER A 184 -17.98 2.90 -13.27
N LEU A 185 -17.96 2.81 -14.60
CA LEU A 185 -17.84 3.94 -15.52
C LEU A 185 -19.19 4.18 -16.22
N ASP A 186 -19.24 5.21 -17.07
CA ASP A 186 -20.39 5.44 -17.94
C ASP A 186 -20.65 4.27 -18.90
N GLY A 187 -21.92 4.03 -19.21
CA GLY A 187 -22.31 3.08 -20.28
C GLY A 187 -22.03 1.60 -19.98
N ASP A 188 -22.41 1.10 -18.79
CA ASP A 188 -22.18 -0.28 -18.32
C ASP A 188 -20.69 -0.72 -18.27
N ALA A 189 -19.76 0.18 -18.57
CA ALA A 189 -18.33 -0.08 -18.51
C ALA A 189 -17.81 -0.09 -17.06
N HIS A 190 -16.65 -0.72 -16.86
CA HIS A 190 -15.98 -0.75 -15.57
C HIS A 190 -14.47 -0.59 -15.69
N ARG A 191 -13.86 -0.11 -14.61
CA ARG A 191 -12.42 0.01 -14.44
C ARG A 191 -11.94 -0.89 -13.33
N ASP A 192 -11.04 -1.80 -13.66
CA ASP A 192 -10.34 -2.65 -12.70
C ASP A 192 -8.97 -2.06 -12.37
N ALA A 193 -8.62 -2.05 -11.09
CA ALA A 193 -7.34 -1.57 -10.60
C ALA A 193 -6.68 -2.60 -9.68
N VAL A 194 -5.40 -2.83 -9.90
CA VAL A 194 -4.52 -3.62 -9.02
C VAL A 194 -3.41 -2.71 -8.52
N ILE A 195 -3.32 -2.55 -7.20
CA ILE A 195 -2.37 -1.64 -6.57
C ILE A 195 -1.53 -2.40 -5.56
N PHE A 196 -0.21 -2.27 -5.66
CA PHE A 196 0.72 -2.78 -4.66
C PHE A 196 1.60 -1.65 -4.11
N ASN A 197 1.53 -1.45 -2.80
CA ASN A 197 2.19 -0.35 -2.09
C ASN A 197 3.22 -0.89 -1.09
N VAL A 198 4.30 -0.14 -0.92
CA VAL A 198 5.25 -0.27 0.18
C VAL A 198 5.43 1.10 0.82
N GLY A 199 5.27 1.17 2.14
CA GLY A 199 5.31 2.44 2.85
C GLY A 199 5.80 2.34 4.29
N LEU A 200 6.06 3.51 4.85
CA LEU A 200 6.32 3.72 6.27
C LEU A 200 5.05 4.24 6.92
N GLY A 201 4.54 3.50 7.89
CA GLY A 201 3.38 3.88 8.70
C GLY A 201 3.83 4.50 10.02
N PHE A 202 3.18 5.59 10.40
CA PHE A 202 3.22 6.12 11.76
C PHE A 202 1.87 5.83 12.41
N SER A 203 1.87 5.02 13.47
CA SER A 203 0.66 4.63 14.18
C SER A 203 0.67 5.21 15.60
N TRP A 204 -0.46 5.79 16.00
CA TRP A 204 -0.81 6.07 17.38
C TRP A 204 -1.80 5.00 17.85
N LEU A 205 -1.40 4.22 18.86
CA LEU A 205 -2.16 3.15 19.52
C LEU A 205 -1.74 3.07 20.98
#